data_AF-A0A8K0N9M6-F1
#
_entry.id   AF-A0A8K0N9M6-F1
#
_cell.length_a   1.000
_cell.length_b   1.000
_cell.length_c   1.000
_cell.angle_alpha   90.00
_cell.angle_beta   90.00
_cell.angle_gamma   90.00
#
_symmetry.space_group_name_H-M   'P 1'
#
loop_
_entity.id
_entity.type
_entity.pdbx_description
1 polymer ?
#
loop_
_entity_poly.entity_id
_entity_poly.type
_entity_poly.pdbx_seq_one_letter_code
_entity_poly.pdbx_strand_id
1 'polypeptide(L)'
;MPLVPLNITIENGKPSLIPEAVKVKAQELRENVLRKNGEEKKIEREREKERIRAGKELLEAKQILEENERRRMLALRQAEKEEEKKAREKIRQQLEKDKEERRRMLGLPPADPKAVKVTKPPPQEKNRSLPVKPATKAERIRDCLRSLKKNHKDEDVRVKRAFQTLLIYVGNVAKNPDEEKFRKIRLSNPTFQDRVGSLKGGIRFLELCGFEKLEGDEYLYLPRDKVDMVVLKTAGLELNAAITNPFFGVF
;
A
#
# COMPACT_ATOMS: atom_id res chain seq x y z
N MET A 1 89.96 -39.23 -35.67
CA MET A 1 90.74 -38.30 -34.81
C MET A 1 89.97 -38.06 -33.52
N PRO A 2 90.65 -37.95 -32.37
CA PRO A 2 90.06 -38.10 -31.03
C PRO A 2 89.46 -36.80 -30.46
N LEU A 3 88.51 -36.96 -29.54
CA LEU A 3 87.90 -35.90 -28.73
C LEU A 3 88.88 -35.41 -27.65
N VAL A 4 89.14 -34.11 -27.61
CA VAL A 4 89.94 -33.46 -26.55
C VAL A 4 88.99 -32.74 -25.58
N PRO A 5 88.95 -33.10 -24.29
CA PRO A 5 88.16 -32.37 -23.30
C PRO A 5 88.89 -31.09 -22.87
N LEU A 6 88.22 -29.95 -23.03
CA LEU A 6 88.66 -28.64 -22.51
C LEU A 6 88.35 -28.58 -21.01
N ASN A 7 89.39 -28.70 -20.17
CA ASN A 7 89.31 -28.39 -18.75
C ASN A 7 89.24 -26.87 -18.56
N ILE A 8 88.07 -26.35 -18.20
CA ILE A 8 87.90 -24.97 -17.74
C ILE A 8 88.13 -24.97 -16.24
N THR A 9 89.31 -24.53 -15.81
CA THR A 9 89.64 -24.21 -14.42
C THR A 9 88.87 -22.95 -14.03
N ILE A 10 87.80 -23.11 -13.25
CA ILE A 10 87.13 -21.99 -12.57
C ILE A 10 87.97 -21.66 -11.34
N GLU A 11 88.78 -20.59 -11.44
CA GLU A 11 89.43 -20.01 -10.27
C GLU A 11 88.37 -19.52 -9.28
N ASN A 12 88.42 -20.10 -8.09
CA ASN A 12 87.54 -19.79 -6.97
C ASN A 12 87.86 -18.36 -6.49
N GLY A 13 87.05 -17.40 -6.94
CA GLY A 13 87.13 -16.01 -6.53
C GLY A 13 86.94 -15.87 -5.01
N LYS A 14 87.91 -15.20 -4.37
CA LYS A 14 87.92 -14.89 -2.93
C LYS A 14 86.59 -14.26 -2.48
N PRO A 15 86.02 -14.65 -1.33
CA PRO A 15 84.84 -13.98 -0.79
C PRO A 15 85.23 -12.55 -0.39
N SER A 16 84.73 -11.55 -1.13
CA SER A 16 84.99 -10.14 -0.81
C SER A 16 84.37 -9.84 0.57
N LEU A 17 85.19 -9.36 1.50
CA LEU A 17 84.75 -8.83 2.80
C LEU A 17 83.95 -7.55 2.56
N ILE A 18 82.64 -7.68 2.40
CA ILE A 18 81.71 -6.54 2.37
C ILE A 18 81.86 -5.80 3.70
N PRO A 19 82.14 -4.48 3.71
CA PRO A 19 82.32 -3.73 4.95
C PRO A 19 81.10 -3.87 5.85
N GLU A 20 81.32 -4.18 7.12
CA GLU A 20 80.26 -4.45 8.10
C GLU A 20 79.22 -3.32 8.16
N ALA A 21 79.66 -2.07 8.01
CA ALA A 21 78.80 -0.88 7.92
C ALA A 21 77.78 -0.92 6.77
N VAL A 22 78.11 -1.56 5.63
CA VAL A 22 77.19 -1.70 4.49
C VAL A 22 76.11 -2.75 4.80
N LYS A 23 76.45 -3.81 5.53
CA LYS A 23 75.48 -4.83 5.98
C LYS A 23 74.52 -4.24 7.00
N VAL A 24 75.02 -3.46 7.97
CA VAL A 24 74.19 -2.77 8.97
C VAL A 24 73.23 -1.79 8.31
N LYS A 25 73.69 -0.94 7.38
CA LYS A 25 72.81 -0.03 6.61
C LYS A 25 71.77 -0.77 5.76
N ALA A 26 72.14 -1.88 5.14
CA ALA A 26 71.18 -2.69 4.38
C ALA A 26 70.11 -3.32 5.28
N GLN A 27 70.47 -3.66 6.52
CA GLN A 27 69.56 -4.22 7.51
C GLN A 27 68.60 -3.15 8.07
N GLU A 28 69.10 -1.95 8.39
CA GLU A 28 68.27 -0.79 8.77
C GLU A 28 67.27 -0.39 7.69
N LEU A 29 67.70 -0.36 6.41
CA LEU A 29 66.80 -0.05 5.29
C LEU A 29 65.68 -1.08 5.16
N ARG A 30 65.99 -2.36 5.37
CA ARG A 30 64.98 -3.44 5.36
C ARG A 30 63.99 -3.31 6.51
N GLU A 31 64.46 -3.01 7.73
CA GLU A 31 63.58 -2.78 8.88
C GLU A 31 62.69 -1.54 8.68
N ASN A 32 63.23 -0.44 8.15
CA ASN A 32 62.44 0.75 7.86
C ASN A 32 61.35 0.51 6.81
N VAL A 33 61.62 -0.28 5.77
CA VAL A 33 60.61 -0.68 4.77
C VAL A 33 59.55 -1.59 5.40
N LEU A 34 59.95 -2.54 6.25
CA LEU A 34 59.01 -3.42 6.95
C LEU A 34 58.10 -2.62 7.89
N ARG A 35 58.66 -1.64 8.60
CA ARG A 35 57.94 -0.76 9.52
C ARG A 35 56.96 0.15 8.77
N LYS A 36 57.38 0.80 7.68
CA LYS A 36 56.50 1.59 6.80
C LYS A 36 55.38 0.74 6.20
N ASN A 37 55.69 -0.43 5.65
CA ASN A 37 54.66 -1.33 5.12
C ASN A 37 53.68 -1.82 6.20
N GLY A 38 54.14 -1.96 7.45
CA GLY A 38 53.30 -2.28 8.59
C GLY A 38 52.37 -1.13 9.00
N GLU A 39 52.86 0.10 8.97
CA GLU A 39 52.09 1.33 9.23
C GLU A 39 51.06 1.60 8.13
N GLU A 40 51.45 1.48 6.85
CA GLU A 40 50.54 1.61 5.71
C GLU A 40 49.39 0.60 5.76
N LYS A 41 49.68 -0.67 6.08
CA LYS A 41 48.64 -1.69 6.26
C LYS A 41 47.69 -1.40 7.43
N LYS A 42 48.16 -0.73 8.49
CA LYS A 42 47.29 -0.31 9.61
C LYS A 42 46.37 0.84 9.17
N ILE A 43 46.92 1.84 8.49
CA ILE A 43 46.18 2.98 7.96
C ILE A 43 45.13 2.51 6.93
N GLU A 44 45.47 1.58 6.05
CA GLU A 44 44.54 1.01 5.07
C GLU A 44 43.38 0.26 5.75
N ARG A 45 43.67 -0.52 6.80
CA ARG A 45 42.63 -1.18 7.61
C ARG A 45 41.74 -0.18 8.34
N GLU A 46 42.27 0.95 8.79
CA GLU A 46 41.48 2.00 9.43
C GLU A 46 40.57 2.71 8.42
N ARG A 47 41.06 3.03 7.23
CA ARG A 47 40.27 3.59 6.13
C ARG A 47 39.16 2.64 5.67
N GLU A 48 39.45 1.35 5.54
CA GLU A 48 38.44 0.32 5.20
C GLU A 48 37.33 0.28 6.27
N LYS A 49 37.70 0.31 7.55
CA LYS A 49 36.74 0.36 8.67
C LYS A 49 35.91 1.64 8.68
N GLU A 50 36.49 2.79 8.34
CA GLU A 50 35.75 4.05 8.22
C GLU A 50 34.78 4.03 7.05
N ARG A 51 35.17 3.50 5.89
CA ARG A 51 34.27 3.34 4.75
C ARG A 51 33.04 2.50 5.13
N ILE A 52 33.26 1.40 5.85
CA ILE A 52 32.18 0.51 6.30
C ILE A 52 31.28 1.22 7.33
N ARG A 53 31.87 1.95 8.30
CA ARG A 53 31.11 2.74 9.28
C ARG A 53 30.26 3.82 8.61
N ALA A 54 30.86 4.61 7.73
CA ALA A 54 30.16 5.65 6.98
C ALA A 54 29.03 5.08 6.11
N GLY A 55 29.25 3.92 5.48
CA GLY A 55 28.20 3.24 4.72
C GLY A 55 27.03 2.78 5.60
N LYS A 56 27.32 2.25 6.79
CA LYS A 56 26.30 1.84 7.76
C LYS A 56 25.51 3.03 8.31
N GLU A 57 26.19 4.12 8.67
CA GLU A 57 25.56 5.35 9.15
C GLU A 57 24.66 5.99 8.09
N LEU A 58 25.06 5.97 6.81
CA LEU A 58 24.24 6.48 5.72
C LEU A 58 22.95 5.67 5.56
N LEU A 59 23.05 4.33 5.64
CA LEU A 59 21.91 3.43 5.60
C LEU A 59 20.96 3.66 6.80
N GLU A 60 21.50 3.84 7.99
CA GLU A 60 20.74 4.10 9.21
C GLU A 60 20.05 5.47 9.15
N ALA A 61 20.74 6.52 8.71
CA ALA A 61 20.15 7.84 8.49
C ALA A 61 19.00 7.80 7.47
N LYS A 62 19.14 7.01 6.40
CA LYS A 62 18.07 6.81 5.41
C LYS A 62 16.85 6.13 6.03
N GLN A 63 17.04 5.11 6.87
CA GLN A 63 15.95 4.43 7.56
C GLN A 63 15.22 5.35 8.54
N ILE A 64 15.97 6.17 9.30
CA ILE A 64 15.41 7.14 10.25
C ILE A 64 14.55 8.20 9.53
N LEU A 65 15.01 8.69 8.37
CA LEU A 65 14.23 9.64 7.57
C LEU A 65 12.94 9.01 7.06
N GLU A 66 13.01 7.80 6.50
CA GLU A 66 11.83 7.08 6.00
C GLU A 66 10.83 6.75 7.12
N GLU A 67 11.31 6.36 8.31
CA GLU A 67 10.46 6.09 9.46
C GLU A 67 9.79 7.36 10.00
N ASN A 68 10.51 8.48 10.04
CA ASN A 68 9.94 9.78 10.39
C ASN A 68 8.87 10.25 9.41
N GLU A 69 9.08 10.05 8.10
CA GLU A 69 8.07 10.35 7.07
C GLU A 69 6.82 9.48 7.24
N ARG A 70 6.98 8.18 7.47
CA ARG A 70 5.87 7.26 7.74
C ARG A 70 5.10 7.66 9.01
N ARG A 71 5.82 8.04 10.06
CA ARG A 71 5.22 8.50 11.33
C ARG A 71 4.42 9.78 11.12
N ARG A 72 4.92 10.74 10.35
CA ARG A 72 4.19 11.97 9.99
C ARG A 72 2.93 11.66 9.18
N MET A 73 3.00 10.78 8.19
CA MET A 73 1.84 10.35 7.41
C MET A 73 0.74 9.70 8.27
N LEU A 74 1.13 8.82 9.20
CA LEU A 74 0.19 8.18 10.11
C LEU A 74 -0.45 9.19 11.07
N ALA A 75 0.33 10.12 11.61
CA ALA A 75 -0.17 11.18 12.49
C ALA A 75 -1.18 12.10 11.77
N LEU A 76 -0.89 12.51 10.53
CA LEU A 76 -1.81 13.31 9.72
C LEU A 76 -3.14 12.58 9.49
N ARG A 77 -3.07 11.28 9.15
CA ARG A 77 -4.28 10.46 8.94
C ARG A 77 -5.08 10.24 10.22
N GLN A 78 -4.43 10.19 11.38
CA GLN A 78 -5.13 10.11 12.66
C GLN A 78 -5.77 11.45 13.03
N ALA A 79 -5.07 12.57 12.83
CA ALA A 79 -5.60 13.91 13.06
C ALA A 79 -6.83 14.20 12.19
N GLU A 80 -6.78 13.88 10.89
CA GLU A 80 -7.91 14.03 9.97
C GLU A 80 -9.14 13.22 10.43
N LYS A 81 -8.93 11.96 10.86
CA LYS A 81 -10.02 11.12 11.40
C LYS A 81 -10.58 11.67 12.72
N GLU A 82 -9.75 12.24 13.57
CA GLU A 82 -10.18 12.84 14.82
C GLU A 82 -10.98 14.12 14.58
N GLU A 83 -10.56 14.94 13.61
CA GLU A 83 -11.27 16.13 13.19
C GLU A 83 -12.63 15.79 12.55
N GLU A 84 -12.69 14.76 11.69
CA GLU A 84 -13.95 14.24 11.13
C GLU A 84 -14.90 13.76 12.23
N LYS A 85 -14.39 13.04 13.24
CA LYS A 85 -15.19 12.60 14.40
C LYS A 85 -15.73 13.80 15.19
N LYS A 86 -14.89 14.80 15.48
CA LYS A 86 -15.31 16.03 16.17
C LYS A 86 -16.36 16.79 15.37
N ALA A 87 -16.19 16.91 14.05
CA ALA A 87 -17.18 17.54 13.17
C ALA A 87 -18.51 16.79 13.18
N ARG A 88 -18.47 15.45 13.11
CA ARG A 88 -19.66 14.59 13.19
C ARG A 88 -20.37 14.70 14.53
N GLU A 89 -19.63 14.77 15.63
CA GLU A 89 -20.20 14.98 16.97
C GLU A 89 -20.84 16.36 17.10
N LYS A 90 -20.21 17.42 16.56
CA LYS A 90 -20.81 18.77 16.52
C LYS A 90 -22.13 18.78 15.76
N ILE A 91 -22.19 18.14 14.59
CA ILE A 91 -23.44 18.02 13.80
C ILE A 91 -24.51 17.28 14.60
N ARG A 92 -24.13 16.18 15.28
CA ARG A 92 -25.07 15.41 16.12
C ARG A 92 -25.64 16.26 17.26
N GLN A 93 -24.79 17.03 17.94
CA GLN A 93 -25.23 17.93 19.01
C GLN A 93 -26.12 19.05 18.48
N GLN A 94 -25.82 19.61 17.30
CA GLN A 94 -26.70 20.59 16.65
C GLN A 94 -28.07 20.00 16.31
N LEU A 95 -28.12 18.79 15.75
CA LEU A 95 -29.38 18.10 15.47
C LEU A 95 -30.19 17.80 16.74
N GLU A 96 -29.51 17.48 17.84
CA GLU A 96 -30.15 17.22 19.13
C GLU A 96 -30.76 18.52 19.72
N LYS A 97 -30.01 19.63 19.65
CA LYS A 97 -30.50 20.95 20.07
C LYS A 97 -31.65 21.45 19.20
N ASP A 98 -31.55 21.33 17.88
CA ASP A 98 -32.64 21.72 16.95
C ASP A 98 -33.90 20.87 17.20
N LYS A 99 -33.71 19.57 17.44
CA LYS A 99 -34.81 18.67 17.84
C LYS A 99 -35.45 19.10 19.17
N GLU A 100 -34.65 19.50 20.15
CA GLU A 100 -35.15 20.00 21.44
C GLU A 100 -35.82 21.36 21.33
N GLU A 101 -35.27 22.31 20.56
CA GLU A 101 -35.87 23.62 20.31
C GLU A 101 -37.20 23.48 19.58
N ARG A 102 -37.27 22.66 18.52
CA ARG A 102 -38.52 22.38 17.80
C ARG A 102 -39.56 21.72 18.70
N ARG A 103 -39.11 20.84 19.60
CA ARG A 103 -39.99 20.19 20.58
C ARG A 103 -40.50 21.17 21.64
N ARG A 104 -39.67 22.12 22.08
CA ARG A 104 -40.04 23.21 22.97
C ARG A 104 -41.02 24.18 22.30
N MET A 105 -40.79 24.53 21.04
CA MET A 105 -41.70 25.36 20.23
C MET A 105 -43.05 24.70 19.97
N LEU A 106 -43.09 23.37 19.87
CA LEU A 106 -44.33 22.59 19.75
C LEU A 106 -45.01 22.29 21.09
N GLY A 107 -44.46 22.74 22.22
CA GLY A 107 -45.06 22.59 23.55
C GLY A 107 -45.09 21.15 24.09
N LEU A 108 -44.25 20.24 23.58
CA LEU A 108 -44.19 18.85 24.08
C LEU A 108 -43.35 18.76 25.37
N PRO A 109 -43.77 17.98 26.38
CA PRO A 109 -43.01 17.80 27.62
C PRO A 109 -41.64 17.13 27.38
N PRO A 110 -40.65 17.28 28.30
CA PRO A 110 -39.31 16.69 28.18
C PRO A 110 -39.36 15.18 27.97
N ALA A 111 -38.46 14.59 27.18
CA ALA A 111 -38.34 13.12 27.15
C ALA A 111 -37.43 12.72 28.29
N ASP A 112 -37.99 12.04 29.28
CA ASP A 112 -37.20 11.30 30.25
C ASP A 112 -36.41 10.18 29.53
N PRO A 113 -35.10 10.03 29.79
CA PRO A 113 -34.28 8.98 29.18
C PRO A 113 -34.59 7.56 29.71
N LYS A 114 -35.63 7.39 30.55
CA LYS A 114 -36.00 6.11 31.17
C LYS A 114 -37.37 5.53 30.77
N ALA A 115 -38.09 6.14 29.82
CA ALA A 115 -39.39 5.63 29.37
C ALA A 115 -39.44 5.31 27.88
N VAL A 116 -38.55 4.44 27.38
CA VAL A 116 -38.81 3.69 26.14
C VAL A 116 -38.32 2.25 26.30
N LYS A 117 -39.10 1.46 27.04
CA LYS A 117 -39.17 0.01 26.80
C LYS A 117 -40.64 -0.39 26.67
N VAL A 118 -40.95 -0.85 25.47
CA VAL A 118 -42.08 -1.71 25.06
C VAL A 118 -43.47 -1.08 25.03
N THR A 119 -43.88 -0.66 23.84
CA THR A 119 -45.21 -0.95 23.31
C THR A 119 -45.06 -1.80 22.05
N LYS A 120 -45.49 -3.08 22.14
CA LYS A 120 -45.76 -3.93 20.98
C LYS A 120 -47.06 -3.45 20.32
N PRO A 121 -47.18 -3.42 18.99
CA PRO A 121 -48.45 -3.62 18.31
C PRO A 121 -48.74 -5.13 18.12
N PRO A 122 -50.00 -5.53 17.86
CA PRO A 122 -50.50 -6.91 17.94
C PRO A 122 -50.03 -7.82 16.78
N PRO A 123 -50.18 -9.15 16.90
CA PRO A 123 -49.81 -10.11 15.87
C PRO A 123 -50.82 -10.07 14.70
N GLN A 124 -50.33 -9.81 13.49
CA GLN A 124 -51.02 -10.18 12.26
C GLN A 124 -50.14 -11.16 11.48
N GLU A 125 -50.32 -12.44 11.77
CA GLU A 125 -50.16 -13.48 10.76
C GLU A 125 -51.23 -13.24 9.69
N LYS A 126 -50.81 -12.83 8.50
CA LYS A 126 -51.35 -13.33 7.22
C LYS A 126 -50.53 -12.81 6.06
N ASN A 127 -49.88 -13.78 5.42
CA ASN A 127 -49.61 -13.83 3.99
C ASN A 127 -48.54 -12.90 3.41
N ARG A 128 -47.36 -13.48 3.22
CA ARG A 128 -46.74 -13.66 1.90
C ARG A 128 -47.15 -12.61 0.86
N SER A 129 -46.37 -11.55 0.78
CA SER A 129 -45.78 -10.97 -0.44
C SER A 129 -45.28 -9.59 -0.07
N LEU A 130 -44.00 -9.47 0.27
CA LEU A 130 -43.36 -8.15 0.25
C LEU A 130 -43.57 -7.59 -1.16
N PRO A 131 -44.12 -6.37 -1.32
CA PRO A 131 -44.13 -5.71 -2.60
C PRO A 131 -42.67 -5.64 -3.06
N VAL A 132 -42.37 -6.25 -4.20
CA VAL A 132 -41.10 -6.12 -4.91
C VAL A 132 -40.98 -4.64 -5.29
N LYS A 133 -40.49 -3.83 -4.34
CA LYS A 133 -40.10 -2.45 -4.58
C LYS A 133 -38.80 -2.51 -5.38
N PRO A 134 -38.65 -1.71 -6.45
CA PRO A 134 -37.46 -1.79 -7.29
C PRO A 134 -36.22 -1.55 -6.43
N ALA A 135 -35.26 -2.48 -6.50
CA ALA A 135 -34.05 -2.47 -5.71
C ALA A 135 -33.39 -1.08 -5.74
N THR A 136 -33.14 -0.51 -4.56
CA THR A 136 -32.33 0.69 -4.41
C THR A 136 -30.95 0.45 -5.04
N LYS A 137 -30.27 1.48 -5.56
CA LYS A 137 -28.95 1.29 -6.20
C LYS A 137 -27.96 0.53 -5.30
N ALA A 138 -28.04 0.74 -3.98
CA ALA A 138 -27.26 0.03 -2.97
C ALA A 138 -27.50 -1.48 -2.96
N GLU A 139 -28.77 -1.92 -3.02
CA GLU A 139 -29.13 -3.34 -3.08
C GLU A 139 -28.64 -3.98 -4.38
N ARG A 140 -28.78 -3.28 -5.50
CA ARG A 140 -28.27 -3.77 -6.80
C ARG A 140 -26.74 -3.99 -6.78
N ILE A 141 -26.01 -3.07 -6.15
CA ILE A 141 -24.57 -3.18 -5.96
C ILE A 141 -24.24 -4.39 -5.07
N ARG A 142 -24.92 -4.54 -3.93
CA ARG A 142 -24.72 -5.65 -3.01
C ARG A 142 -25.03 -6.99 -3.66
N ASP A 143 -26.12 -7.09 -4.42
CA ASP A 143 -26.52 -8.30 -5.15
C ASP A 143 -25.54 -8.63 -6.28
N CYS A 144 -24.98 -7.62 -6.94
CA CYS A 144 -23.93 -7.80 -7.94
C CYS A 144 -22.66 -8.37 -7.30
N LEU A 145 -22.21 -7.80 -6.19
CA LEU A 145 -21.02 -8.28 -5.46
C LEU A 145 -21.23 -9.70 -4.90
N ARG A 146 -22.43 -9.98 -4.37
CA ARG A 146 -22.81 -11.32 -3.90
C ARG A 146 -22.78 -12.33 -5.04
N SER A 147 -23.36 -11.98 -6.19
CA SER A 147 -23.39 -12.84 -7.36
C SER A 147 -21.98 -13.08 -7.91
N LEU A 148 -21.13 -12.04 -7.92
CA LEU A 148 -19.72 -12.16 -8.31
C LEU A 148 -18.99 -13.15 -7.40
N LYS A 149 -19.13 -13.02 -6.08
CA LYS A 149 -18.54 -13.97 -5.12
C LYS A 149 -19.11 -15.40 -5.27
N LYS A 150 -20.42 -15.53 -5.48
CA LYS A 150 -21.10 -16.83 -5.63
C LYS A 150 -20.71 -17.58 -6.92
N ASN A 151 -20.41 -16.85 -7.99
CA ASN A 151 -20.01 -17.43 -9.27
C ASN A 151 -18.54 -17.89 -9.28
N HIS A 152 -17.74 -17.40 -8.34
CA HIS A 152 -16.28 -17.62 -8.26
C HIS A 152 -15.88 -18.13 -6.87
N LYS A 153 -16.68 -19.04 -6.28
CA LYS A 153 -16.48 -19.55 -4.91
C LYS A 153 -15.13 -20.22 -4.68
N ASP A 154 -14.59 -20.86 -5.72
CA ASP A 154 -13.31 -21.56 -5.64
C ASP A 154 -12.11 -20.62 -5.89
N GLU A 155 -12.37 -19.35 -6.23
CA GLU A 155 -11.37 -18.34 -6.57
C GLU A 155 -11.41 -17.13 -5.62
N ASP A 156 -11.67 -17.36 -4.32
CA ASP A 156 -11.81 -16.32 -3.30
C ASP A 156 -10.65 -15.30 -3.31
N VAL A 157 -9.42 -15.75 -3.52
CA VAL A 157 -8.23 -14.88 -3.61
C VAL A 157 -8.33 -13.93 -4.80
N ARG A 158 -8.79 -14.42 -5.96
CA ARG A 158 -8.98 -13.63 -7.18
C ARG A 158 -10.15 -12.66 -7.02
N VAL A 159 -11.26 -13.10 -6.43
CA VAL A 159 -12.42 -12.26 -6.10
C VAL A 159 -12.01 -11.12 -5.16
N LYS A 160 -11.20 -11.40 -4.13
CA LYS A 160 -10.71 -10.36 -3.22
C LYS A 160 -9.81 -9.35 -3.93
N ARG A 161 -8.91 -9.79 -4.81
CA ARG A 161 -8.08 -8.90 -5.65
C ARG A 161 -8.92 -8.05 -6.61
N ALA A 162 -10.00 -8.61 -7.14
CA ALA A 162 -10.95 -7.88 -7.98
C ALA A 162 -11.66 -6.79 -7.19
N PHE A 163 -12.20 -7.11 -6.02
CA PHE A 163 -12.86 -6.14 -5.15
C PHE A 163 -11.90 -5.01 -4.73
N GLN A 164 -10.65 -5.32 -4.43
CA GLN A 164 -9.63 -4.31 -4.16
C GLN A 164 -9.40 -3.39 -5.37
N THR A 165 -9.34 -3.95 -6.57
CA THR A 165 -9.13 -3.18 -7.80
C THR A 165 -10.34 -2.31 -8.13
N LEU A 166 -11.56 -2.84 -7.98
CA LEU A 166 -12.81 -2.09 -8.11
C LEU A 166 -12.88 -0.95 -7.08
N LEU A 167 -12.44 -1.18 -5.85
CA LEU A 167 -12.39 -0.17 -4.79
C LEU A 167 -11.42 0.96 -5.13
N ILE A 168 -10.30 0.65 -5.79
CA ILE A 168 -9.36 1.67 -6.27
C ILE A 168 -10.03 2.53 -7.35
N TYR A 169 -10.70 1.94 -8.34
CA TYR A 169 -11.36 2.72 -9.39
C TYR A 169 -12.45 3.65 -8.83
N VAL A 170 -13.36 3.11 -8.02
CA VAL A 170 -14.43 3.90 -7.39
C VAL A 170 -13.85 4.93 -6.41
N GLY A 171 -12.85 4.54 -5.63
CA GLY A 171 -12.21 5.42 -4.63
C GLY A 171 -11.43 6.57 -5.25
N ASN A 172 -10.77 6.34 -6.39
CA ASN A 172 -10.05 7.39 -7.10
C ASN A 172 -11.00 8.43 -7.68
N VAL A 173 -12.11 7.99 -8.30
CA VAL A 173 -13.16 8.89 -8.80
C VAL A 173 -13.82 9.65 -7.65
N ALA A 174 -14.14 8.98 -6.54
CA ALA A 174 -14.79 9.63 -5.40
C ALA A 174 -13.91 10.71 -4.74
N LYS A 175 -12.58 10.55 -4.78
CA LYS A 175 -11.63 11.54 -4.28
C LYS A 175 -11.40 12.69 -5.25
N ASN A 176 -11.28 12.39 -6.54
CA ASN A 176 -10.94 13.34 -7.59
C ASN A 176 -11.91 13.20 -8.77
N PRO A 177 -13.17 13.67 -8.63
CA PRO A 177 -14.22 13.45 -9.63
C PRO A 177 -14.01 14.23 -10.93
N ASP A 178 -13.22 15.31 -10.90
CA ASP A 178 -12.94 16.13 -12.08
C ASP A 178 -11.80 15.58 -12.93
N GLU A 179 -10.99 14.66 -12.39
CA GLU A 179 -9.82 14.16 -13.09
C GLU A 179 -10.19 13.02 -14.05
N GLU A 180 -10.05 13.28 -15.36
CA GLU A 180 -10.50 12.36 -16.42
C GLU A 180 -9.74 11.03 -16.42
N LYS A 181 -8.46 11.04 -16.05
CA LYS A 181 -7.63 9.83 -15.97
C LYS A 181 -8.18 8.76 -15.01
N PHE A 182 -8.96 9.17 -14.01
CA PHE A 182 -9.61 8.26 -13.07
C PHE A 182 -11.01 7.83 -13.51
N ARG A 183 -11.60 8.56 -14.45
CA ARG A 183 -12.91 8.29 -15.05
C ARG A 183 -12.83 7.45 -16.31
N LYS A 184 -11.63 7.26 -16.89
CA LYS A 184 -11.39 6.41 -18.06
C LYS A 184 -10.57 5.18 -17.68
N ILE A 185 -11.09 3.99 -17.99
CA ILE A 185 -10.45 2.69 -17.78
C ILE A 185 -10.32 1.99 -19.13
N ARG A 186 -9.11 1.52 -19.46
CA ARG A 186 -8.85 0.80 -20.71
C ARG A 186 -9.14 -0.70 -20.54
N LEU A 187 -10.05 -1.23 -21.35
CA LEU A 187 -10.44 -2.65 -21.30
C LEU A 187 -9.33 -3.57 -21.82
N SER A 188 -8.44 -3.10 -22.68
CA SER A 188 -7.27 -3.88 -23.14
C SER A 188 -6.15 -4.00 -22.11
N ASN A 189 -6.24 -3.32 -20.95
CA ASN A 189 -5.19 -3.38 -19.94
C ASN A 189 -5.14 -4.80 -19.33
N PRO A 190 -4.00 -5.51 -19.40
CA PRO A 190 -3.89 -6.88 -18.88
C PRO A 190 -4.24 -6.99 -17.39
N THR A 191 -3.88 -5.98 -16.58
CA THR A 191 -4.18 -5.98 -15.14
C THR A 191 -5.67 -5.81 -14.86
N PHE A 192 -6.37 -5.04 -15.70
CA PHE A 192 -7.82 -4.92 -15.62
C PHE A 192 -8.49 -6.23 -16.03
N GLN A 193 -8.06 -6.83 -17.15
CA GLN A 193 -8.61 -8.09 -17.65
C GLN A 193 -8.43 -9.24 -16.66
N ASP A 194 -7.21 -9.42 -16.15
CA ASP A 194 -6.91 -10.50 -15.18
C ASP A 194 -7.74 -10.40 -13.90
N ARG A 195 -7.94 -9.17 -13.39
CA ARG A 195 -8.59 -8.96 -12.09
C ARG A 195 -10.09 -8.72 -12.17
N VAL A 196 -10.58 -7.95 -13.13
CA VAL A 196 -11.98 -7.48 -13.18
C VAL A 196 -12.68 -7.91 -14.46
N GLY A 197 -12.01 -7.80 -15.62
CA GLY A 197 -12.61 -8.09 -16.93
C GLY A 197 -12.96 -9.56 -17.13
N SER A 198 -12.11 -10.48 -16.64
CA SER A 198 -12.32 -11.93 -16.70
C SER A 198 -13.36 -12.45 -15.70
N LEU A 199 -13.71 -11.66 -14.68
CA LEU A 199 -14.71 -12.06 -13.70
C LEU A 199 -16.11 -11.66 -14.16
N LYS A 200 -16.96 -12.67 -14.37
CA LYS A 200 -18.39 -12.47 -14.67
C LYS A 200 -19.06 -11.63 -13.59
N GLY A 201 -19.37 -10.37 -13.92
CA GLY A 201 -19.97 -9.39 -13.02
C GLY A 201 -19.07 -8.20 -12.66
N GLY A 202 -17.77 -8.24 -12.97
CA GLY A 202 -16.84 -7.14 -12.69
C GLY A 202 -17.17 -5.87 -13.48
N ILE A 203 -17.41 -6.02 -14.79
CA ILE A 203 -17.84 -4.91 -15.67
C ILE A 203 -19.23 -4.40 -15.27
N ARG A 204 -20.16 -5.31 -14.98
CA ARG A 204 -21.52 -4.98 -14.53
C ARG A 204 -21.54 -4.12 -13.26
N PHE A 205 -20.61 -4.36 -12.33
CA PHE A 205 -20.46 -3.52 -11.15
C PHE A 205 -20.05 -2.08 -11.51
N LEU A 206 -19.13 -1.90 -12.46
CA LEU A 206 -18.70 -0.59 -12.93
C LEU A 206 -19.85 0.14 -13.65
N GLU A 207 -20.65 -0.57 -14.43
CA GLU A 207 -21.87 -0.04 -15.05
C GLU A 207 -22.88 0.46 -13.99
N LEU A 208 -23.07 -0.28 -12.90
CA LEU A 208 -23.91 0.16 -11.78
C LEU A 208 -23.37 1.40 -11.06
N CYS A 209 -22.06 1.63 -11.12
CA CYS A 209 -21.41 2.84 -10.60
C CYS A 209 -21.50 4.02 -11.59
N GLY A 210 -22.01 3.81 -12.81
CA GLY A 210 -22.20 4.83 -13.84
C GLY A 210 -21.18 4.80 -14.98
N PHE A 211 -20.25 3.84 -15.01
CA PHE A 211 -19.32 3.70 -16.13
C PHE A 211 -20.05 3.17 -17.37
N GLU A 212 -19.73 3.72 -18.52
CA GLU A 212 -20.30 3.35 -19.81
C GLU A 212 -19.21 2.85 -20.74
N LYS A 213 -19.55 1.88 -21.60
CA LYS A 213 -18.62 1.40 -22.61
C LYS A 213 -18.52 2.42 -23.74
N LEU A 214 -17.31 2.79 -24.10
CA LEU A 214 -16.99 3.76 -25.13
C LEU A 214 -16.17 3.09 -26.24
N GLU A 215 -16.24 3.62 -27.47
CA GLU A 215 -15.42 3.20 -28.61
C GLU A 215 -15.48 1.67 -28.87
N GLY A 216 -16.69 1.11 -28.94
CA GLY A 216 -16.87 -0.31 -29.30
C GLY A 216 -16.34 -1.32 -28.27
N ASP A 217 -16.48 -1.00 -26.98
CA ASP A 217 -16.01 -1.82 -25.85
C ASP A 217 -14.47 -1.83 -25.67
N GLU A 218 -13.77 -0.77 -26.10
CA GLU A 218 -12.35 -0.59 -25.78
C GLU A 218 -12.10 0.11 -24.44
N TYR A 219 -12.99 1.01 -24.03
CA TYR A 219 -12.87 1.76 -22.79
C TYR A 219 -14.15 1.73 -21.96
N LEU A 220 -14.00 1.80 -20.64
CA LEU A 220 -15.05 2.19 -19.72
C LEU A 220 -14.81 3.64 -19.32
N TYR A 221 -15.80 4.49 -19.54
CA TYR A 221 -15.74 5.92 -19.25
C TYR A 221 -16.90 6.33 -18.35
N LEU A 222 -16.63 7.14 -17.34
CA LEU A 222 -17.63 7.73 -16.45
C LEU A 222 -17.77 9.24 -16.77
N PRO A 223 -18.84 9.65 -17.49
CA PRO A 223 -19.08 11.06 -17.76
C PRO A 223 -19.24 11.87 -16.47
N ARG A 224 -18.79 13.14 -16.48
CA ARG A 224 -18.89 14.05 -15.33
C ARG A 224 -20.31 14.14 -14.79
N ASP A 225 -21.28 14.22 -15.69
CA ASP A 225 -22.68 14.43 -15.36
C ASP A 225 -23.33 13.20 -14.72
N LYS A 226 -22.70 12.02 -14.87
CA LYS A 226 -23.15 10.74 -14.31
C LYS A 226 -22.42 10.36 -13.02
N VAL A 227 -21.50 11.20 -12.53
CA VAL A 227 -20.79 10.97 -11.26
C VAL A 227 -21.76 11.15 -10.09
N ASP A 228 -22.30 10.03 -9.61
CA ASP A 228 -23.16 10.00 -8.42
C ASP A 228 -22.32 9.67 -7.18
N MET A 229 -21.95 10.71 -6.42
CA MET A 229 -21.09 10.58 -5.25
C MET A 229 -21.72 9.69 -4.15
N VAL A 230 -23.05 9.66 -4.04
CA VAL A 230 -23.75 8.80 -3.08
C VAL A 230 -23.58 7.33 -3.49
N VAL A 231 -23.72 7.04 -4.78
CA VAL A 231 -23.50 5.70 -5.34
C VAL A 231 -22.06 5.27 -5.19
N LEU A 232 -21.09 6.11 -5.51
CA LEU A 232 -19.66 5.76 -5.40
C LEU A 232 -19.26 5.49 -3.94
N LYS A 233 -19.72 6.32 -2.99
CA LYS A 233 -19.49 6.10 -1.56
C LYS A 233 -20.14 4.80 -1.08
N THR A 234 -21.38 4.55 -1.49
CA THR A 234 -22.10 3.31 -1.15
C THR A 234 -21.39 2.09 -1.73
N ALA A 235 -20.98 2.15 -3.00
CA ALA A 235 -20.22 1.11 -3.68
C ALA A 235 -18.89 0.82 -2.97
N GLY A 236 -18.17 1.85 -2.54
CA GLY A 236 -16.94 1.71 -1.77
C GLY A 236 -17.15 1.04 -0.42
N LEU A 237 -18.23 1.37 0.29
CA LEU A 237 -18.58 0.74 1.57
C LEU A 237 -18.93 -0.74 1.39
N GLU A 238 -19.76 -1.07 0.39
CA GLU A 238 -20.14 -2.46 0.09
C GLU A 238 -18.95 -3.30 -0.36
N LEU A 239 -18.05 -2.74 -1.20
CA LEU A 239 -16.80 -3.39 -1.59
C LEU A 239 -15.90 -3.66 -0.38
N ASN A 240 -15.73 -2.65 0.49
CA ASN A 240 -14.92 -2.82 1.69
C ASN A 240 -15.52 -3.90 2.61
N ALA A 241 -16.84 -3.87 2.81
CA ALA A 241 -17.55 -4.91 3.54
C ALA A 241 -17.34 -6.30 2.92
N ALA A 242 -17.38 -6.42 1.59
CA ALA A 242 -17.13 -7.68 0.89
C ALA A 242 -15.70 -8.21 1.06
N ILE A 243 -14.72 -7.32 1.21
CA ILE A 243 -13.31 -7.67 1.43
C ILE A 243 -13.04 -8.06 2.89
N THR A 244 -13.65 -7.37 3.84
CA THR A 244 -13.39 -7.56 5.28
C THR A 244 -14.31 -8.59 5.94
N ASN A 245 -15.52 -8.82 5.40
CA ASN A 245 -16.48 -9.75 5.96
C ASN A 245 -16.46 -11.10 5.22
N PRO A 246 -16.01 -12.19 5.87
CA PRO A 246 -16.04 -13.53 5.28
C PRO A 246 -17.45 -13.98 4.85
N PHE A 247 -18.48 -13.55 5.58
CA PHE A 247 -19.89 -13.91 5.36
C PHE A 247 -20.65 -12.94 4.46
N PHE A 248 -19.95 -12.05 3.75
CA PHE A 248 -20.60 -11.14 2.80
C PHE A 248 -21.44 -11.93 1.78
N GLY A 249 -22.75 -11.68 1.76
CA GLY A 249 -23.68 -12.29 0.82
C GLY A 249 -24.27 -13.66 1.23
N VAL A 250 -24.17 -14.06 2.50
CA VAL A 250 -24.67 -15.36 3.00
C VAL A 250 -26.17 -15.35 3.37
N PHE A 251 -26.84 -14.19 3.43
CA PHE A 251 -28.29 -14.06 3.70
C PHE A 251 -29.00 -13.21 2.67
#